data_AF-A0AAD5T553-F1
#
_entry.id   AF-A0AAD5T553-F1
#
_cell.length_a   1.000
_cell.length_b   1.000
_cell.length_c   1.000
_cell.angle_alpha   90.00
_cell.angle_beta   90.00
_cell.angle_gamma   90.00
#
_symmetry.space_group_name_H-M   'P 1'
#
loop_
_entity.id
_entity.type
_entity.pdbx_description
1 polymer ?
#
loop_
_entity_poly.entity_id
_entity_poly.type
_entity_poly.pdbx_seq_one_letter_code
_entity_poly.pdbx_strand_id
1 'polypeptide(L)'
;MNKQQFFLKTAPLPGEPASAYTNLYIRHHGSGINSVVLTPGTPKFIKGHLEGSRINFTSSTHQERQWGLTLCIDGATRAGWEKVEIVENGGSDRLQFSSNSETNEEVLEFEGEDAGEKVWRGWMVCEWASGHPQLFWLTDKLKDKLPPFCHRVQIVRELL
;
A
#
# COMPACT_ATOMS: atom_id res chain seq x y z
N MET A 1 -8.36 -14.13 -20.38
CA MET A 1 -7.48 -14.72 -19.35
C MET A 1 -7.96 -14.23 -18.01
N ASN A 2 -8.23 -15.12 -17.05
CA ASN A 2 -8.53 -14.69 -15.68
C ASN A 2 -7.24 -14.13 -15.07
N LYS A 3 -7.24 -12.85 -14.68
CA LYS A 3 -6.13 -12.24 -13.97
C LYS A 3 -6.06 -12.86 -12.56
N GLN A 4 -4.87 -13.30 -12.12
CA GLN A 4 -4.69 -13.81 -10.76
C GLN A 4 -5.07 -12.72 -9.76
N GLN A 5 -6.01 -13.04 -8.87
CA GLN A 5 -6.50 -12.10 -7.85
C GLN A 5 -5.76 -12.31 -6.54
N PHE A 6 -5.68 -11.24 -5.76
CA PHE A 6 -5.07 -11.25 -4.43
C PHE A 6 -5.68 -10.18 -3.52
N PHE A 7 -5.47 -10.36 -2.22
CA PHE A 7 -5.55 -9.28 -1.24
C PHE A 7 -4.15 -8.74 -0.94
N LEU A 8 -4.09 -7.51 -0.47
CA LEU A 8 -2.86 -6.92 0.10
C LEU A 8 -3.02 -6.79 1.59
N LYS A 9 -1.98 -7.15 2.34
CA LYS A 9 -1.94 -7.00 3.79
C LYS A 9 -0.54 -6.62 4.27
N THR A 10 -0.47 -6.10 5.48
CA THR A 10 0.79 -5.75 6.13
C THR A 10 1.49 -6.97 6.73
N ALA A 11 2.81 -6.96 6.67
CA ALA A 11 3.69 -7.90 7.35
C ALA A 11 4.79 -7.13 8.13
N PRO A 12 5.41 -7.74 9.15
CA PRO A 12 6.57 -7.16 9.83
C PRO A 12 7.74 -6.99 8.87
N LEU A 13 8.70 -6.14 9.22
CA LEU A 13 10.00 -6.17 8.52
C LEU A 13 10.76 -7.47 8.87
N PRO A 14 11.67 -7.94 7.99
CA PRO A 14 12.52 -9.09 8.28
C PRO A 14 13.26 -8.92 9.61
N GLY A 15 13.17 -9.92 10.48
CA GLY A 15 13.78 -9.92 11.81
C GLY A 15 13.06 -9.08 12.88
N GLU A 16 11.97 -8.39 12.54
CA GLU A 16 11.15 -7.66 13.52
C GLU A 16 9.98 -8.52 14.04
N PRO A 17 9.60 -8.37 15.33
CA PRO A 17 8.44 -9.06 15.87
C PRO A 17 7.13 -8.50 15.26
N ALA A 18 6.07 -9.32 15.30
CA ALA A 18 4.73 -8.85 14.94
C ALA A 18 4.30 -7.68 15.83
N SER A 19 3.63 -6.70 15.23
CA SER A 19 3.09 -5.52 15.90
C SER A 19 1.56 -5.45 15.76
N ALA A 20 0.94 -4.42 16.34
CA ALA A 20 -0.49 -4.17 16.15
C ALA A 20 -0.88 -3.91 14.68
N TYR A 21 0.12 -3.64 13.82
CA TYR A 21 -0.06 -3.42 12.39
C TYR A 21 0.24 -4.65 11.54
N THR A 22 0.46 -5.82 12.12
CA THR A 22 0.68 -7.06 11.36
C THR A 22 -0.65 -7.69 10.93
N ASN A 23 -0.70 -8.24 9.70
CA ASN A 23 -1.88 -8.89 9.12
C ASN A 23 -3.12 -7.97 9.00
N LEU A 24 -2.90 -6.67 8.78
CA LEU A 24 -3.99 -5.76 8.43
C LEU A 24 -4.10 -5.62 6.92
N TYR A 25 -5.31 -5.84 6.40
CA TYR A 25 -5.62 -5.76 4.98
C TYR A 25 -5.81 -4.32 4.53
N ILE A 26 -5.27 -4.01 3.35
CA ILE A 26 -5.49 -2.75 2.63
C ILE A 26 -6.94 -2.67 2.16
N ARG A 27 -7.57 -1.52 2.41
CA ARG A 27 -8.93 -1.23 1.98
C ARG A 27 -9.07 0.22 1.54
N HIS A 28 -9.93 0.45 0.56
CA HIS A 28 -10.40 1.80 0.22
C HIS A 28 -11.30 2.31 1.35
N HIS A 29 -10.98 3.48 1.92
CA HIS A 29 -11.79 4.09 2.98
C HIS A 29 -13.26 4.22 2.56
N GLY A 30 -13.52 4.66 1.32
CA GLY A 30 -14.86 4.85 0.80
C GLY A 30 -15.48 6.18 1.25
N SER A 31 -16.77 6.37 0.98
CA SER A 31 -17.50 7.62 1.26
C SER A 31 -16.87 8.87 0.63
N GLY A 32 -16.28 8.72 -0.56
CA GLY A 32 -15.61 9.81 -1.28
C GLY A 32 -14.19 10.11 -0.80
N ILE A 33 -13.64 9.32 0.13
CA ILE A 33 -12.27 9.46 0.63
C ILE A 33 -11.40 8.37 0.00
N ASN A 34 -10.42 8.76 -0.80
CA ASN A 34 -9.54 7.84 -1.54
C ASN A 34 -8.45 7.19 -0.68
N SER A 35 -8.28 7.61 0.57
CA SER A 35 -7.23 7.10 1.44
C SER A 35 -7.28 5.57 1.60
N VAL A 36 -6.09 4.97 1.68
CA VAL A 36 -5.94 3.58 2.08
C VAL A 36 -6.01 3.46 3.60
N VAL A 37 -6.96 2.67 4.08
CA VAL A 37 -7.07 2.27 5.49
C VAL A 37 -6.75 0.79 5.66
N LEU A 38 -6.25 0.44 6.84
CA LEU A 38 -5.89 -0.92 7.19
C LEU A 38 -6.87 -1.52 8.20
N THR A 39 -7.35 -2.72 7.91
CA THR A 39 -8.36 -3.41 8.74
C THR A 39 -8.03 -4.89 8.92
N PRO A 40 -8.38 -5.53 10.06
CA PRO A 40 -8.03 -6.93 10.32
C PRO A 40 -8.75 -7.96 9.44
N GLY A 41 -9.83 -7.56 8.73
CA GLY A 41 -10.57 -8.46 7.85
C GLY A 41 -10.28 -8.20 6.37
N THR A 42 -10.34 -9.26 5.57
CA THR A 42 -10.22 -9.18 4.10
C THR A 42 -11.25 -8.20 3.52
N PRO A 43 -10.89 -7.40 2.50
CA PRO A 43 -11.83 -6.49 1.86
C PRO A 43 -12.93 -7.27 1.14
N LYS A 44 -14.19 -6.98 1.46
CA LYS A 44 -15.35 -7.67 0.87
C LYS A 44 -15.62 -7.29 -0.58
N PHE A 45 -15.26 -6.06 -0.97
CA PHE A 45 -15.76 -5.45 -2.20
C PHE A 45 -14.70 -5.25 -3.28
N ILE A 46 -13.41 -5.24 -2.92
CA ILE A 46 -12.33 -5.01 -3.87
C ILE A 46 -11.32 -6.14 -3.80
N LYS A 47 -10.87 -6.60 -4.98
CA LYS A 47 -9.80 -7.59 -5.12
C LYS A 47 -8.70 -7.01 -6.01
N GLY A 48 -7.46 -7.13 -5.55
CA GLY A 48 -6.28 -6.68 -6.29
C GLY A 48 -5.96 -7.64 -7.43
N HIS A 49 -5.43 -7.10 -8.51
CA HIS A 49 -4.82 -7.85 -9.61
C HIS A 49 -3.76 -6.96 -10.28
N LEU A 50 -2.83 -7.58 -10.98
CA LEU A 50 -1.82 -6.86 -11.75
C LEU A 50 -2.33 -6.53 -13.16
N GLU A 51 -1.96 -5.35 -13.62
CA GLU A 51 -2.09 -4.90 -15.01
C GLU A 51 -0.80 -4.21 -15.41
N GLY A 52 0.13 -4.96 -16.01
CA GLY A 52 1.52 -4.52 -16.15
C GLY A 52 2.17 -4.36 -14.76
N SER A 53 2.74 -3.19 -14.49
CA SER A 53 3.32 -2.80 -13.21
C SER A 53 2.38 -1.93 -12.36
N ARG A 54 1.07 -2.01 -12.60
CA ARG A 54 0.04 -1.36 -11.78
C ARG A 54 -0.71 -2.39 -10.94
N ILE A 55 -1.09 -1.98 -9.74
CA ILE A 55 -2.07 -2.71 -8.91
C ILE A 55 -3.43 -2.09 -9.14
N ASN A 56 -4.31 -2.87 -9.76
CA ASN A 56 -5.70 -2.50 -9.99
C ASN A 56 -6.63 -3.30 -9.08
N PHE A 57 -7.72 -2.67 -8.69
CA PHE A 57 -8.78 -3.22 -7.86
C PHE A 57 -10.06 -3.25 -8.67
N THR A 58 -10.71 -4.41 -8.75
CA THR A 58 -12.04 -4.55 -9.36
C THR A 58 -13.09 -4.77 -8.29
N SER A 59 -14.27 -4.19 -8.49
CA SER A 59 -15.39 -4.46 -7.60
C SER A 59 -15.95 -5.86 -7.83
N SER A 60 -16.29 -6.54 -6.74
CA SER A 60 -16.97 -7.84 -6.78
C SER A 60 -18.39 -7.76 -7.34
N THR A 61 -19.03 -6.58 -7.27
CA THR A 61 -20.42 -6.37 -7.71
C THR A 61 -20.55 -5.47 -8.94
N HIS A 62 -19.52 -4.70 -9.26
CA HIS A 62 -19.49 -3.71 -10.36
C HIS A 62 -18.17 -3.84 -11.14
N GLN A 63 -18.03 -4.89 -11.95
CA GLN A 63 -16.76 -5.23 -12.61
C GLN A 63 -16.25 -4.15 -13.58
N GLU A 64 -17.15 -3.28 -14.05
CA GLU A 64 -16.85 -2.12 -14.87
C GLU A 64 -16.10 -1.01 -14.11
N ARG A 65 -16.19 -1.00 -12.78
CA ARG A 65 -15.49 -0.02 -11.94
C ARG A 65 -14.15 -0.55 -11.50
N GLN A 66 -13.13 0.24 -11.80
CA GLN A 66 -11.74 -0.07 -11.49
C GLN A 66 -11.09 1.08 -10.74
N TRP A 67 -10.29 0.73 -9.75
CA TRP A 67 -9.47 1.67 -9.00
C TRP A 67 -8.02 1.22 -9.05
N GLY A 68 -7.08 2.16 -9.04
CA GLY A 68 -5.66 1.86 -8.98
C GLY A 68 -5.04 2.28 -7.66
N LEU A 69 -4.07 1.51 -7.17
CA LEU A 69 -3.21 1.92 -6.05
C LEU A 69 -2.29 3.05 -6.51
N THR A 70 -2.46 4.23 -5.94
CA THR A 70 -1.77 5.45 -6.35
C THR A 70 -0.84 5.93 -5.24
N LEU A 71 0.44 6.06 -5.56
CA LEU A 71 1.44 6.73 -4.72
C LEU A 71 1.37 8.22 -5.05
N CYS A 72 0.80 8.99 -4.14
CA CYS A 72 0.68 10.44 -4.30
C CYS A 72 2.04 11.10 -4.09
N ILE A 73 2.27 12.23 -4.75
CA ILE A 73 3.46 13.08 -4.54
C ILE A 73 2.95 14.49 -4.27
N ASP A 74 2.82 14.84 -2.99
CA ASP A 74 2.28 16.12 -2.56
C ASP A 74 3.41 17.16 -2.43
N GLY A 75 3.73 17.84 -3.53
CA GLY A 75 4.57 19.06 -3.57
C GLY A 75 5.92 19.00 -2.81
N ALA A 76 6.48 20.17 -2.51
CA ALA A 76 7.80 20.32 -1.88
C ALA A 76 7.82 20.08 -0.34
N THR A 77 6.71 19.59 0.23
CA THR A 77 6.55 19.44 1.69
C THR A 77 7.40 18.29 2.26
N ARG A 78 7.94 18.52 3.46
CA ARG A 78 9.23 18.00 3.95
C ARG A 78 9.17 16.79 4.88
N ALA A 79 8.01 16.18 5.08
CA ALA A 79 7.83 15.18 6.14
C ALA A 79 8.63 13.89 5.87
N GLY A 80 8.91 13.56 4.60
CA GLY A 80 9.60 12.32 4.25
C GLY A 80 8.68 11.11 4.08
N TRP A 81 7.37 11.36 4.01
CA TRP A 81 6.38 10.37 3.66
C TRP A 81 5.25 11.01 2.87
N GLU A 82 4.57 10.19 2.09
CA GLU A 82 3.58 10.60 1.11
C GLU A 82 2.36 9.67 1.17
N LYS A 83 1.20 10.19 0.77
CA LYS A 83 -0.06 9.42 0.83
C LYS A 83 -0.08 8.28 -0.17
N VAL A 84 -0.83 7.24 0.20
CA VAL A 84 -1.25 6.18 -0.72
C VAL A 84 -2.77 6.20 -0.81
N GLU A 85 -3.27 6.17 -2.03
CA GLU A 85 -4.70 6.27 -2.33
C GLU A 85 -5.18 5.13 -3.24
N ILE A 86 -6.47 4.81 -3.18
CA ILE A 86 -7.17 3.96 -4.13
C ILE A 86 -8.10 4.87 -4.94
N VAL A 87 -7.74 5.14 -6.18
CA VAL A 87 -8.38 6.17 -7.01
C VAL A 87 -9.04 5.54 -8.23
N GLU A 88 -10.27 5.94 -8.53
CA GLU A 88 -11.02 5.44 -9.70
C GLU A 88 -10.28 5.84 -10.99
N ASN A 89 -9.99 4.87 -11.85
CA ASN A 89 -9.15 5.03 -13.05
C ASN A 89 -7.73 5.58 -12.79
N GLY A 90 -7.25 5.54 -11.54
CA GLY A 90 -5.88 5.90 -11.16
C GLY A 90 -4.91 4.72 -11.27
N GLY A 91 -3.81 4.79 -10.50
CA GLY A 91 -2.81 3.73 -10.41
C GLY A 91 -1.40 4.21 -10.75
N SER A 92 -0.45 3.90 -9.88
CA SER A 92 0.97 4.11 -10.13
C SER A 92 1.56 2.92 -10.88
N ASP A 93 2.32 3.22 -11.93
CA ASP A 93 3.22 2.26 -12.56
C ASP A 93 4.39 1.90 -11.64
N ARG A 94 5.16 0.87 -12.03
CA ARG A 94 6.42 0.45 -11.37
C ARG A 94 6.20 -0.17 -9.98
N LEU A 95 4.98 -0.60 -9.68
CA LEU A 95 4.70 -1.46 -8.54
C LEU A 95 4.99 -2.92 -8.93
N GLN A 96 5.86 -3.58 -8.16
CA GLN A 96 6.27 -4.94 -8.43
C GLN A 96 6.29 -5.79 -7.15
N PHE A 97 6.18 -7.10 -7.32
CA PHE A 97 6.36 -8.04 -6.23
C PHE A 97 7.74 -8.68 -6.30
N SER A 98 8.50 -8.57 -5.21
CA SER A 98 9.77 -9.26 -5.00
C SER A 98 9.54 -10.44 -4.05
N SER A 99 10.21 -11.56 -4.27
CA SER A 99 10.16 -12.68 -3.33
C SER A 99 11.04 -12.40 -2.12
N ASN A 100 10.47 -12.48 -0.92
CA ASN A 100 11.24 -12.50 0.32
C ASN A 100 11.73 -13.93 0.58
N SER A 101 13.04 -14.15 0.46
CA SER A 101 13.67 -15.47 0.60
C SER A 101 13.54 -16.09 2.00
N GLU A 102 13.27 -15.29 3.03
CA GLU A 102 13.15 -15.76 4.41
C GLU A 102 11.73 -16.23 4.74
N THR A 103 10.71 -15.57 4.17
CA THR A 103 9.30 -15.82 4.52
C THR A 103 8.51 -16.52 3.42
N ASN A 104 9.07 -16.66 2.21
CA ASN A 104 8.37 -17.05 0.98
C ASN A 104 7.18 -16.13 0.64
N GLU A 105 7.08 -14.95 1.26
CA GLU A 105 6.07 -13.96 0.93
C GLU A 105 6.53 -13.10 -0.24
N GLU A 106 5.56 -12.62 -1.02
CA GLU A 106 5.83 -11.69 -2.11
C GLU A 106 5.51 -10.27 -1.65
N VAL A 107 6.58 -9.48 -1.52
CA VAL A 107 6.57 -8.13 -0.96
C VAL A 107 6.39 -7.12 -2.09
N LEU A 108 5.47 -6.19 -1.90
CA LEU A 108 5.22 -5.09 -2.82
C LEU A 108 6.31 -4.02 -2.66
N GLU A 109 6.97 -3.71 -3.75
CA GLU A 109 8.01 -2.69 -3.87
C GLU A 109 7.68 -1.72 -4.99
N PHE A 110 8.34 -0.57 -4.96
CA PHE A 110 8.33 0.38 -6.07
C PHE A 110 9.68 0.33 -6.80
N GLU A 111 9.65 -0.06 -8.06
CA GLU A 111 10.83 -0.18 -8.92
C GLU A 111 11.29 1.22 -9.35
N GLY A 112 12.11 1.89 -8.56
CA GLY A 112 12.68 3.16 -8.97
C GLY A 112 13.30 4.01 -7.88
N GLU A 113 14.40 4.67 -8.24
CA GLU A 113 14.99 5.71 -7.40
C GLU A 113 14.21 7.03 -7.46
N ASP A 114 13.42 7.29 -8.51
CA ASP A 114 12.67 8.54 -8.66
C ASP A 114 11.19 8.26 -8.91
N ALA A 115 10.36 8.47 -7.88
CA ALA A 115 8.95 8.80 -8.03
C ALA A 115 8.82 10.32 -8.20
N GLY A 116 9.54 10.90 -9.17
CA GLY A 116 9.76 12.35 -9.27
C GLY A 116 11.00 12.81 -8.49
N GLU A 117 10.91 13.86 -7.68
CA GLU A 117 12.05 14.39 -6.87
C GLU A 117 12.31 13.61 -5.55
N LYS A 118 11.58 12.49 -5.35
CA LYS A 118 11.54 11.72 -4.11
C LYS A 118 11.87 10.26 -4.38
N VAL A 119 12.78 9.71 -3.57
CA VAL A 119 13.24 8.32 -3.66
C VAL A 119 12.44 7.45 -2.72
N TRP A 120 11.89 6.34 -3.22
CA TRP A 120 11.13 5.40 -2.40
C TRP A 120 12.00 4.71 -1.34
N ARG A 121 11.49 4.59 -0.10
CA ARG A 121 12.20 4.02 1.06
C ARG A 121 11.38 3.03 1.88
N GLY A 122 10.27 2.53 1.33
CA GLY A 122 9.42 1.54 1.99
C GLY A 122 8.01 2.05 2.31
N TRP A 123 7.29 1.24 3.06
CA TRP A 123 5.94 1.53 3.53
C TRP A 123 5.93 1.88 5.00
N MET A 124 4.95 2.69 5.39
CA MET A 124 4.65 2.96 6.79
C MET A 124 3.15 3.03 7.02
N VAL A 125 2.75 2.70 8.24
CA VAL A 125 1.38 2.79 8.72
C VAL A 125 1.35 3.77 9.89
N CYS A 126 0.34 4.62 9.96
CA CYS A 126 0.15 5.54 11.08
C CYS A 126 -1.27 5.48 11.60
N GLU A 127 -1.44 5.59 12.91
CA GLU A 127 -2.73 6.03 13.47
C GLU A 127 -3.03 7.44 12.95
N TRP A 128 -4.17 7.62 12.29
CA TRP A 128 -4.50 8.87 11.63
C TRP A 128 -5.96 9.30 11.87
N ALA A 129 -6.33 10.45 11.28
CA ALA A 129 -7.51 11.25 11.62
C ALA A 129 -8.89 10.57 11.50
N SER A 130 -8.96 9.36 10.95
CA SER A 130 -10.24 8.68 10.63
C SER A 130 -10.52 7.44 11.49
N GLY A 131 -9.78 7.23 12.59
CA GLY A 131 -10.00 6.11 13.51
C GLY A 131 -9.57 4.74 12.97
N HIS A 132 -8.87 4.73 11.84
CA HIS A 132 -8.23 3.55 11.26
C HIS A 132 -6.79 3.88 10.90
N PRO A 133 -5.87 2.92 11.02
CA PRO A 133 -4.50 3.09 10.53
C PRO A 133 -4.51 3.35 9.03
N GLN A 134 -3.71 4.32 8.57
CA GLN A 134 -3.58 4.69 7.17
C GLN A 134 -2.21 4.32 6.61
N LEU A 135 -2.18 3.97 5.32
CA LEU A 135 -0.95 3.61 4.61
C LEU A 135 -0.30 4.84 3.95
N PHE A 136 1.01 4.93 4.11
CA PHE A 136 1.86 5.93 3.47
C PHE A 136 3.09 5.23 2.86
N TRP A 137 3.74 5.88 1.89
CA TRP A 137 5.04 5.47 1.40
C TRP A 137 6.12 6.45 1.87
N LEU A 138 7.29 5.92 2.19
CA LEU A 138 8.42 6.66 2.72
C LEU A 138 9.32 7.18 1.61
N THR A 139 9.93 8.34 1.84
CA THR A 139 10.88 8.95 0.92
C THR A 139 12.25 9.18 1.53
N ASP A 140 13.26 9.43 0.70
CA ASP A 140 14.61 9.86 1.14
C ASP A 140 14.62 11.15 1.94
N LYS A 141 13.54 11.94 1.91
CA LYS A 141 13.44 13.18 2.68
C LYS A 141 13.21 12.94 4.17
N LEU A 142 12.88 11.72 4.60
CA LEU A 142 12.77 11.39 6.02
C LEU A 142 14.18 11.32 6.62
N LYS A 143 14.63 12.44 7.22
CA LYS A 143 15.97 12.56 7.84
C LYS A 143 16.04 11.95 9.24
N ASP A 144 14.93 11.98 9.96
CA ASP A 144 14.84 11.59 11.37
C ASP A 144 14.15 10.23 11.56
N LYS A 145 13.80 9.93 12.81
CA LYS A 145 12.99 8.76 13.17
C LYS A 145 11.56 8.93 12.69
N LEU A 146 10.89 7.81 12.43
CA LEU A 146 9.45 7.78 12.23
C LEU A 146 8.70 8.48 13.37
N PRO A 147 7.58 9.16 13.10
CA PRO A 147 6.72 9.66 14.15
C PRO A 147 6.31 8.53 15.11
N PRO A 148 6.18 8.78 16.43
CA PRO A 148 5.89 7.74 17.42
C PRO A 148 4.57 6.97 17.19
N PHE A 149 3.64 7.57 16.45
CA PHE A 149 2.34 7.01 16.09
C PHE A 149 2.37 6.24 14.75
N CYS A 150 3.57 6.00 14.19
CA CYS A 150 3.76 5.31 12.94
C CYS A 150 4.71 4.11 13.08
N HIS A 151 4.59 3.15 12.18
CA HIS A 151 5.38 1.92 12.15
C HIS A 151 5.77 1.56 10.71
N ARG A 152 7.00 1.05 10.51
CA ARG A 152 7.38 0.48 9.21
C ARG A 152 6.69 -0.87 9.04
N VAL A 153 6.33 -1.19 7.81
CA VAL A 153 5.73 -2.47 7.46
C VAL A 153 6.23 -2.92 6.09
N GLN A 154 6.13 -4.22 5.83
CA GLN A 154 6.05 -4.73 4.46
C GLN A 154 4.59 -4.79 4.03
N ILE A 155 4.34 -4.70 2.72
CA ILE A 155 3.04 -5.02 2.14
C ILE A 155 3.22 -6.30 1.34
N VAL A 156 2.44 -7.32 1.65
CA VAL A 156 2.51 -8.64 1.00
C VAL A 156 1.17 -8.96 0.33
N ARG A 157 1.22 -9.81 -0.71
CA ARG A 157 0.02 -10.33 -1.34
C ARG A 157 -0.41 -11.68 -0.77
N GLU A 158 -1.72 -11.85 -0.64
CA GLU A 158 -2.38 -13.11 -0.31
C GLU A 158 -3.21 -13.54 -1.53
N LEU A 159 -2.80 -14.60 -2.21
CA LEU A 159 -3.45 -15.10 -3.43
C LEU A 159 -4.84 -15.69 -3.14
N LEU A 160 -5.76 -15.54 -4.10
CA LEU A 160 -7.15 -16.04 -4.05
C LEU A 160 -7.40 -17.19 -5.01
#